data_AF-A0A2I0FKE0-F1
#
_entry.id   AF-A0A2I0FKE0-F1
#
_cell.length_a   1.000
_cell.length_b   1.000
_cell.length_c   1.000
_cell.angle_alpha   90.00
_cell.angle_beta   90.00
_cell.angle_gamma   90.00
#
_symmetry.space_group_name_H-M   'P 1'
#
loop_
_entity.id
_entity.type
_entity.pdbx_description
1 polymer ?
#
loop_
_entity_poly.entity_id
_entity_poly.type
_entity_poly.pdbx_seq_one_letter_code
_entity_poly.pdbx_strand_id
1 'polypeptide(L)'
;MTKTQFVKRITHPDYGELYQFYEVDGATLEETSLDPFEAGLLLMAEGEEVEVLPEILMISSRRGADASGYFAGEQFVVRKGSKFAASTSAKCPKNYVKLREKLVLEGLLIPLHNQLFLLEDYTFENPVIAMGTVIGGWCKGPHGWKGKK
;
A
#
# COMPACT_ATOMS: atom_id res chain seq x y z
N MET A 1 32.10 23.69 -30.26
CA MET A 1 32.56 22.34 -30.65
C MET A 1 31.41 21.40 -30.37
N THR A 2 30.95 20.69 -31.39
CA THR A 2 29.79 19.78 -31.27
C THR A 2 30.30 18.50 -30.62
N LYS A 3 29.89 18.25 -29.39
CA LYS A 3 30.22 17.03 -28.66
C LYS A 3 29.03 16.09 -28.75
N THR A 4 29.27 14.80 -28.94
CA THR A 4 28.22 13.80 -29.10
C THR A 4 28.45 12.65 -28.13
N GLN A 5 27.39 12.24 -27.44
CA GLN A 5 27.42 11.22 -26.39
C GLN A 5 27.05 9.85 -26.96
N PHE A 6 27.76 8.82 -26.52
CA PHE A 6 27.60 7.44 -26.98
C PHE A 6 27.65 6.45 -25.82
N VAL A 7 27.15 5.24 -26.08
CA VAL A 7 27.21 4.11 -25.15
C VAL A 7 27.80 2.91 -25.89
N LYS A 8 28.84 2.30 -25.32
CA LYS A 8 29.43 1.05 -25.84
C LYS A 8 29.29 -0.08 -24.83
N ARG A 9 28.97 -1.26 -25.33
CA ARG A 9 28.97 -2.50 -24.56
C ARG A 9 30.39 -3.03 -24.44
N ILE A 10 30.79 -3.39 -23.23
CA ILE A 10 32.10 -3.98 -22.91
C ILE A 10 31.91 -5.28 -22.12
N THR A 11 32.89 -6.18 -22.19
CA THR A 11 32.88 -7.42 -21.39
C THR A 11 33.91 -7.30 -20.28
N HIS A 12 33.45 -7.33 -19.03
CA HIS A 12 34.29 -7.33 -17.83
C HIS A 12 34.47 -8.77 -17.31
N PRO A 13 35.69 -9.18 -16.92
CA PRO A 13 35.98 -10.53 -16.42
C PRO A 13 35.07 -10.94 -15.25
N ASP A 14 34.88 -10.02 -14.29
CA ASP A 14 34.15 -10.32 -13.05
C ASP A 14 32.64 -10.01 -13.09
N TYR A 15 32.22 -9.11 -13.98
CA TYR A 15 30.85 -8.56 -13.97
C TYR A 15 30.06 -8.84 -15.26
N GLY A 16 30.67 -9.54 -16.23
CA GLY A 16 30.00 -9.88 -17.49
C GLY A 16 29.84 -8.66 -18.40
N GLU A 17 28.70 -8.51 -19.05
CA GLU A 17 28.46 -7.39 -19.97
C GLU A 17 28.16 -6.10 -19.21
N LEU A 18 28.98 -5.07 -19.43
CA LEU A 18 28.80 -3.72 -18.89
C LEU A 18 28.63 -2.70 -20.02
N TYR A 19 28.20 -1.50 -19.65
CA TYR A 19 28.05 -0.38 -20.57
C TYR A 19 28.95 0.78 -20.13
N GLN A 20 29.70 1.34 -21.07
CA GLN A 20 30.51 2.53 -20.86
C GLN A 20 29.91 3.71 -21.63
N PHE A 21 29.70 4.81 -20.92
CA PHE A 21 29.27 6.09 -21.47
C PHE A 21 30.50 6.94 -21.78
N TYR A 22 30.51 7.57 -22.95
CA TYR A 22 31.61 8.41 -23.39
C TYR A 22 31.13 9.50 -24.35
N GLU A 23 31.92 10.55 -24.44
CA GLU A 23 31.69 11.68 -25.33
C GLU A 23 32.81 11.74 -26.38
N VAL A 24 32.45 12.09 -27.62
CA VAL A 24 33.38 12.30 -28.73
C VAL A 24 33.34 13.76 -29.15
N ASP A 25 34.52 14.40 -29.20
CA ASP A 25 34.66 15.73 -29.78
C ASP A 25 34.63 15.65 -31.31
N GLY A 26 33.72 16.38 -31.96
CA GLY A 26 33.57 16.34 -33.42
C GLY A 26 34.77 16.91 -34.21
N ALA A 27 35.67 17.65 -33.59
CA ALA A 27 36.86 18.21 -34.23
C ALA A 27 38.12 17.34 -34.04
N THR A 28 38.31 16.76 -32.84
CA THR A 28 39.51 15.97 -32.53
C THR A 28 39.29 14.45 -32.59
N LEU A 29 38.02 14.01 -32.61
CA LEU A 29 37.62 12.60 -32.49
C LEU A 29 38.12 11.94 -31.20
N GLU A 30 38.48 12.72 -30.19
CA GLU A 30 38.93 12.20 -28.90
C GLU A 30 37.76 11.68 -28.08
N GLU A 31 37.92 10.48 -27.52
CA GLU A 31 36.96 9.85 -26.61
C GLU A 31 37.28 10.24 -25.16
N THR A 32 36.29 10.77 -24.44
CA THR A 32 36.38 11.03 -22.99
C THR A 32 35.32 10.23 -22.26
N SER A 33 35.72 9.48 -21.22
CA SER A 33 34.78 8.75 -20.37
C SER A 33 33.87 9.73 -19.63
N LEU A 34 32.60 9.37 -19.52
CA LEU A 34 31.57 10.26 -18.99
C LEU A 34 30.74 9.51 -17.95
N ASP A 35 30.47 10.16 -16.82
CA ASP A 35 29.54 9.66 -15.83
C ASP A 35 28.10 9.94 -16.31
N PRO A 36 27.26 8.91 -16.49
CA PRO A 36 25.94 9.09 -17.07
C PRO A 36 24.97 9.86 -16.16
N PHE A 37 25.20 9.90 -14.84
CA PHE A 37 24.33 10.62 -13.91
C PHE A 37 24.65 12.11 -13.88
N GLU A 38 25.95 12.46 -13.80
CA GLU A 38 26.39 13.86 -13.89
C GLU A 38 26.05 14.49 -15.25
N ALA A 39 26.09 13.68 -16.32
CA ALA A 39 25.72 14.14 -17.65
C ALA A 39 24.21 14.20 -17.92
N GLY A 40 23.37 13.78 -16.96
CA GLY A 40 21.92 13.71 -17.13
C GLY A 40 21.46 12.69 -18.19
N LEU A 41 22.32 11.74 -18.57
CA LEU A 41 22.00 10.64 -19.49
C LEU A 41 21.18 9.56 -18.80
N LEU A 42 21.41 9.36 -17.51
CA LEU A 42 20.60 8.55 -16.64
C LEU A 42 20.06 9.42 -15.52
N LEU A 43 18.76 9.32 -15.28
CA LEU A 43 18.19 9.79 -14.04
C LEU A 43 18.62 8.78 -12.98
N MET A 44 19.29 9.24 -11.92
CA MET A 44 19.17 8.50 -10.67
C MET A 44 17.67 8.42 -10.41
N ALA A 45 17.15 7.23 -10.08
CA ALA A 45 15.86 7.19 -9.43
C ALA A 45 16.03 8.05 -8.17
N GLU A 46 15.63 9.33 -8.24
CA GLU A 46 15.37 10.15 -7.07
C GLU A 46 14.54 9.25 -6.20
N GLY A 47 15.13 8.86 -5.05
CA GLY A 47 14.87 7.59 -4.41
C GLY A 47 13.44 7.17 -4.61
N GLU A 48 13.22 6.01 -5.25
CA GLU A 48 11.92 5.36 -5.16
C GLU A 48 11.49 5.58 -3.72
N GLU A 49 10.42 6.35 -3.50
CA GLU A 49 9.71 6.25 -2.25
C GLU A 49 9.53 4.75 -2.13
N VAL A 50 10.33 4.12 -1.27
CA VAL A 50 10.13 2.72 -0.96
C VAL A 50 8.67 2.75 -0.57
N GLU A 51 7.80 2.18 -1.41
CA GLU A 51 6.42 1.98 -1.03
C GLU A 51 6.53 1.03 0.15
N VAL A 52 6.70 1.62 1.35
CA VAL A 52 6.74 0.91 2.60
C VAL A 52 5.33 0.43 2.71
N LEU A 53 5.12 -0.80 2.21
CA LEU A 53 3.82 -1.43 2.19
C LEU A 53 3.26 -1.29 3.61
N PRO A 54 2.07 -0.68 3.74
CA PRO A 54 1.60 -0.27 5.04
C PRO A 54 1.45 -1.51 5.92
N GLU A 55 1.78 -1.37 7.21
CA GLU A 55 1.69 -2.48 8.14
C GLU A 55 0.26 -3.01 8.16
N ILE A 56 0.07 -4.27 7.75
CA ILE A 56 -1.23 -4.91 7.74
C ILE A 56 -1.55 -5.40 9.15
N LEU A 57 -2.61 -4.82 9.70
CA LEU A 57 -3.17 -5.21 10.98
C LEU A 57 -4.39 -6.11 10.78
N MET A 58 -4.55 -7.07 11.67
CA MET A 58 -5.65 -8.03 11.68
C MET A 58 -6.48 -7.90 12.94
N ILE A 59 -7.77 -8.20 12.82
CA ILE A 59 -8.69 -8.28 13.96
C ILE A 59 -9.58 -9.51 13.81
N SER A 60 -9.83 -10.17 14.93
CA SER A 60 -10.84 -11.22 15.04
C SER A 60 -11.71 -11.04 16.27
N SER A 61 -12.94 -11.57 16.24
CA SER A 61 -13.83 -11.52 17.39
C SER A 61 -14.63 -12.81 17.57
N ARG A 62 -15.08 -13.07 18.80
CA ARG A 62 -15.94 -14.23 19.14
C ARG A 62 -17.26 -14.27 18.37
N ARG A 63 -17.72 -13.13 17.82
CA ARG A 63 -18.94 -13.05 16.98
C ARG A 63 -18.65 -13.27 15.48
N GLY A 64 -17.46 -13.78 15.15
CA GLY A 64 -17.10 -14.13 13.78
C GLY A 64 -16.62 -12.95 12.93
N ALA A 65 -16.14 -11.86 13.53
CA ALA A 65 -15.35 -10.90 12.75
C ALA A 65 -13.96 -11.49 12.46
N ASP A 66 -13.47 -11.28 11.25
CA ASP A 66 -12.14 -11.68 10.75
C ASP A 66 -11.77 -10.74 9.59
N ALA A 67 -11.00 -9.70 9.89
CA ALA A 67 -10.73 -8.59 8.97
C ALA A 67 -9.27 -8.17 9.01
N SER A 68 -8.83 -7.53 7.93
CA SER A 68 -7.51 -6.90 7.84
C SER A 68 -7.62 -5.46 7.37
N GLY A 69 -6.71 -4.62 7.82
CA GLY A 69 -6.68 -3.21 7.46
C GLY A 69 -5.35 -2.56 7.78
N TYR A 70 -5.19 -1.31 7.37
CA TYR A 70 -3.95 -0.57 7.53
C TYR A 70 -4.21 0.94 7.70
N PHE A 71 -3.24 1.65 8.25
CA PHE A 71 -3.29 3.11 8.38
C PHE A 71 -2.99 3.79 7.06
N ALA A 72 -3.81 4.76 6.69
CA ALA A 72 -3.61 5.65 5.55
C ALA A 72 -3.60 7.09 6.06
N GLY A 73 -2.44 7.54 6.55
CA GLY A 73 -2.34 8.80 7.31
C GLY A 73 -3.15 8.73 8.61
N GLU A 74 -4.10 9.64 8.78
CA GLU A 74 -5.02 9.66 9.94
C GLU A 74 -6.21 8.69 9.79
N GLN A 75 -6.44 8.19 8.57
CA GLN A 75 -7.53 7.29 8.24
C GLN A 75 -7.14 5.82 8.41
N PHE A 76 -8.14 4.94 8.32
CA PHE A 76 -7.92 3.50 8.38
C PHE A 76 -8.70 2.77 7.29
N VAL A 77 -7.99 2.01 6.46
CA VAL A 77 -8.59 1.25 5.37
C VAL A 77 -8.80 -0.19 5.83
N VAL A 78 -10.03 -0.68 5.75
CA VAL A 78 -10.33 -2.11 5.89
C VAL A 78 -10.40 -2.72 4.50
N ARG A 79 -9.64 -3.79 4.30
CA ARG A 79 -9.44 -4.39 2.99
C ARG A 79 -10.63 -5.23 2.56
N LYS A 80 -10.91 -5.21 1.26
CA LYS A 80 -11.79 -6.14 0.54
C LYS A 80 -11.56 -7.56 1.00
N GLY A 81 -12.65 -8.31 1.11
CA GLY A 81 -12.66 -9.69 1.58
C GLY A 81 -12.67 -9.84 3.10
N SER A 82 -12.58 -8.73 3.84
CA SER A 82 -12.76 -8.73 5.30
C SER A 82 -14.18 -9.17 5.68
N LYS A 83 -14.27 -9.92 6.79
CA LYS A 83 -15.51 -10.45 7.35
C LYS A 83 -15.86 -9.68 8.61
N PHE A 84 -17.01 -9.02 8.58
CA PHE A 84 -17.57 -8.32 9.71
C PHE A 84 -18.47 -9.29 10.48
N ALA A 85 -18.57 -9.12 11.80
CA ALA A 85 -19.46 -9.93 12.62
C ALA A 85 -20.92 -9.82 12.13
N ALA A 86 -21.66 -10.93 12.04
CA ALA A 86 -23.05 -10.92 11.58
C ALA A 86 -24.00 -10.12 12.47
N SER A 87 -23.73 -10.10 13.78
CA SER A 87 -24.59 -9.42 14.75
C SER A 87 -23.84 -8.36 15.53
N THR A 88 -24.61 -7.43 16.10
CA THR A 88 -24.11 -6.41 17.00
C THR A 88 -24.42 -6.77 18.45
N SER A 89 -23.56 -6.36 19.37
CA SER A 89 -23.82 -6.48 20.80
C SER A 89 -24.89 -5.47 21.25
N ALA A 90 -25.60 -5.75 22.34
CA ALA A 90 -26.61 -4.85 22.90
C ALA A 90 -26.08 -3.43 23.24
N LYS A 91 -24.77 -3.30 23.51
CA LYS A 91 -24.09 -2.03 23.79
C LYS A 91 -23.37 -1.45 22.58
N CYS A 92 -23.63 -1.96 21.38
CA CYS A 92 -23.00 -1.41 20.17
C CYS A 92 -23.48 0.04 19.95
N PRO A 93 -22.56 1.00 19.77
CA PRO A 93 -22.93 2.37 19.43
C PRO A 93 -23.80 2.46 18.19
N LYS A 94 -24.88 3.28 18.25
CA LYS A 94 -25.87 3.41 17.16
C LYS A 94 -25.26 3.87 15.84
N ASN A 95 -24.21 4.70 15.89
CA ASN A 95 -23.50 5.15 14.70
C ASN A 95 -22.83 3.99 13.94
N TYR A 96 -22.26 2.99 14.64
CA TYR A 96 -21.67 1.81 13.98
C TYR A 96 -22.74 0.92 13.35
N VAL A 97 -23.91 0.80 14.01
CA VAL A 97 -25.06 0.06 13.45
C VAL A 97 -25.55 0.74 12.17
N LYS A 98 -25.79 2.05 12.21
CA LYS A 98 -26.21 2.84 11.03
C LYS A 98 -25.20 2.76 9.90
N LEU A 99 -23.89 2.79 10.21
CA LEU A 99 -22.85 2.66 9.19
C LEU A 99 -22.89 1.29 8.52
N ARG A 100 -23.06 0.20 9.29
CA ARG A 100 -23.25 -1.15 8.72
C ARG A 100 -24.47 -1.21 7.81
N GLU A 101 -25.61 -0.70 8.28
CA GLU A 101 -26.84 -0.66 7.50
C GLU A 101 -26.66 0.12 6.19
N LYS A 102 -26.01 1.28 6.25
CA LYS A 102 -25.66 2.08 5.07
C LYS A 102 -24.81 1.26 4.09
N LEU A 103 -23.74 0.62 4.55
CA LEU A 103 -22.86 -0.18 3.70
C LEU A 103 -23.56 -1.40 3.09
N VAL A 104 -24.53 -1.98 3.79
CA VAL A 104 -25.37 -3.05 3.24
C VAL A 104 -26.30 -2.52 2.14
N LEU A 105 -26.93 -1.36 2.37
CA LEU A 105 -27.79 -0.71 1.36
C LEU A 105 -27.00 -0.26 0.12
N GLU A 106 -25.76 0.15 0.30
CA GLU A 106 -24.83 0.50 -0.79
C GLU A 106 -24.25 -0.74 -1.50
N GLY A 107 -24.52 -1.95 -1.01
CA GLY A 107 -24.00 -3.19 -1.58
C GLY A 107 -22.53 -3.47 -1.26
N LEU A 108 -21.86 -2.64 -0.46
CA LEU A 108 -20.47 -2.82 -0.05
C LEU A 108 -20.31 -3.93 1.00
N LEU A 109 -21.30 -4.13 1.87
CA LEU A 109 -21.38 -5.27 2.78
C LEU A 109 -22.49 -6.22 2.35
N ILE A 110 -22.15 -7.47 2.04
CA ILE A 110 -23.13 -8.50 1.70
C ILE A 110 -23.27 -9.53 2.84
N PRO A 111 -24.49 -9.89 3.25
CA PRO A 111 -24.70 -11.02 4.14
C PRO A 111 -24.26 -12.32 3.48
N LEU A 112 -23.31 -13.03 4.09
CA LEU A 112 -22.86 -14.35 3.63
C LEU A 112 -22.76 -15.28 4.83
N HIS A 113 -23.66 -16.27 4.87
CA HIS A 113 -23.82 -17.18 6.02
C HIS A 113 -24.00 -16.41 7.34
N ASN A 114 -23.06 -16.57 8.29
CA ASN A 114 -23.10 -15.96 9.61
C ASN A 114 -22.08 -14.80 9.74
N GLN A 115 -21.81 -14.10 8.63
CA GLN A 115 -20.91 -12.95 8.54
C GLN A 115 -21.43 -11.92 7.54
N LEU A 116 -20.87 -10.70 7.58
CA LEU A 116 -21.04 -9.69 6.53
C LEU A 116 -19.71 -9.57 5.79
N PHE A 117 -19.71 -9.73 4.47
CA PHE A 117 -18.51 -9.75 3.66
C PHE A 117 -18.32 -8.41 2.94
N LEU A 118 -17.13 -7.82 3.06
CA LEU A 118 -16.79 -6.54 2.46
C LEU A 118 -16.31 -6.75 1.01
N LEU A 119 -17.00 -6.13 0.04
CA LEU A 119 -16.74 -6.33 -1.39
C LEU A 119 -15.62 -5.47 -1.95
N GLU A 120 -15.30 -4.36 -1.31
CA GLU A 120 -14.30 -3.37 -1.74
C GLU A 120 -13.59 -2.78 -0.53
N ASP A 121 -12.39 -2.23 -0.72
CA ASP A 121 -11.69 -1.53 0.35
C ASP A 121 -12.55 -0.37 0.85
N TYR A 122 -12.65 -0.21 2.17
CA TYR A 122 -13.43 0.86 2.78
C TYR A 122 -12.60 1.68 3.75
N THR A 123 -12.55 2.99 3.48
CA THR A 123 -11.82 3.95 4.29
C THR A 123 -12.70 4.48 5.42
N PHE A 124 -12.27 4.24 6.65
CA PHE A 124 -12.84 4.81 7.85
C PHE A 124 -12.06 6.06 8.27
N GLU A 125 -12.74 7.00 8.92
CA GLU A 125 -12.10 8.22 9.47
C GLU A 125 -11.00 7.90 10.47
N ASN A 126 -11.10 6.78 11.21
CA ASN A 126 -10.09 6.34 12.15
C ASN A 126 -10.23 4.82 12.44
N PRO A 127 -9.19 4.16 12.99
CA PRO A 127 -9.20 2.71 13.27
C PRO A 127 -10.21 2.28 14.34
N VAL A 128 -10.68 3.19 15.20
CA VAL A 128 -11.64 2.89 16.26
C VAL A 128 -13.04 2.69 15.68
N ILE A 129 -13.46 3.57 14.78
CA ILE A 129 -14.70 3.41 14.01
C ILE A 129 -14.63 2.13 13.17
N ALA A 130 -13.49 1.88 12.51
CA ALA A 130 -13.27 0.63 11.77
C ALA A 130 -13.46 -0.59 12.68
N MET A 131 -12.78 -0.64 13.83
CA MET A 131 -12.88 -1.74 14.80
C MET A 131 -14.32 -1.96 15.27
N GLY A 132 -14.98 -0.91 15.76
CA GLY A 132 -16.34 -0.99 16.27
C GLY A 132 -17.34 -1.45 15.20
N THR A 133 -17.17 -0.96 13.97
CA THR A 133 -17.98 -1.34 12.81
C THR A 133 -17.67 -2.77 12.37
N VAL A 134 -16.43 -3.26 12.44
CA VAL A 134 -16.08 -4.64 12.06
C VAL A 134 -16.59 -5.67 13.08
N ILE A 135 -16.41 -5.41 14.38
CA ILE A 135 -16.77 -6.38 15.44
C ILE A 135 -18.23 -6.26 15.93
N GLY A 136 -18.93 -5.21 15.52
CA GLY A 136 -20.32 -4.96 15.90
C GLY A 136 -20.46 -4.70 17.39
N GLY A 137 -19.55 -3.93 17.98
CA GLY A 137 -19.52 -3.73 19.42
C GLY A 137 -18.76 -2.49 19.83
N TRP A 138 -18.87 -2.17 21.11
CA TRP A 138 -18.12 -1.08 21.70
C TRP A 138 -16.63 -1.42 21.84
N CYS A 139 -15.77 -0.43 21.60
CA CYS A 139 -14.32 -0.56 21.70
C CYS A 139 -13.71 0.63 22.50
N LYS A 140 -12.67 0.35 23.29
CA LYS A 140 -11.87 1.35 24.04
C LYS A 140 -10.61 1.74 23.27
N GLY A 141 -10.74 2.05 21.98
CA GLY A 141 -9.59 2.35 21.09
C GLY A 141 -9.19 1.19 20.17
N PRO A 142 -8.13 1.36 19.35
CA PRO A 142 -7.83 0.48 18.22
C PRO A 142 -6.98 -0.74 18.56
N HIS A 143 -6.76 -1.03 19.85
CA HIS A 143 -5.91 -2.13 20.35
C HIS A 143 -6.36 -3.55 19.93
N GLY A 144 -7.55 -3.68 19.32
CA GLY A 144 -8.00 -4.92 18.70
C GLY A 144 -7.26 -5.27 17.41
N TRP A 145 -6.75 -4.27 16.69
CA TRP A 145 -5.93 -4.43 15.50
C TRP A 145 -4.51 -4.83 15.90
N LYS A 146 -4.03 -5.96 15.36
CA LYS A 146 -2.73 -6.54 15.71
C LYS A 146 -1.94 -6.86 14.45
N GLY A 147 -0.64 -6.55 14.45
CA GLY A 147 0.27 -6.99 13.40
C GLY A 147 0.33 -8.51 13.28
N LYS A 148 0.78 -8.98 12.12
CA LYS A 148 1.02 -10.41 11.88
C LYS A 148 2.09 -10.89 12.86
N LYS A 149 1.75 -11.89 13.70
CA LYS A 149 2.75 -12.62 14.50
C LYS A 149 3.59 -13.53 13.62
#